data_AF-A0AA90NXB1-F1
#
_entry.id   AF-A0AA90NXB1-F1
#
_cell.length_a   1.000
_cell.length_b   1.000
_cell.length_c   1.000
_cell.angle_alpha   90.00
_cell.angle_beta   90.00
_cell.angle_gamma   90.00
#
_symmetry.space_group_name_H-M   'P 1'
#
loop_
_entity.id
_entity.type
_entity.pdbx_description
1 polymer ?
#
loop_
_entity_poly.entity_id
_entity_poly.type
_entity_poly.pdbx_seq_one_letter_code
_entity_poly.pdbx_strand_id
1 'polypeptide(L)'
;MGKGHSRALVAIVEQVTKYTVSAQVNSKSTADVTKATISVLNPFKDIVHTITADNGKEFSYHEQISQALSAAVYFAHPYNSWKRGLYPSPFNLLRCWLRSLTPITYYS
;
A
#
# COMPACT_ATOMS: atom_id res chain seq x y z
N MET A 1 -11.77 5.65 -28.03
CA MET A 1 -11.36 6.49 -26.87
C MET A 1 -12.07 5.95 -25.63
N GLY A 2 -11.36 5.24 -24.75
CA GLY A 2 -11.91 4.71 -23.50
C GLY A 2 -10.83 4.69 -22.42
N LYS A 3 -10.49 5.87 -21.90
CA LYS A 3 -9.52 6.00 -20.80
C LYS A 3 -10.21 5.55 -19.51
N GLY A 4 -10.16 4.25 -19.22
CA GLY A 4 -10.60 3.71 -17.94
C GLY A 4 -9.81 4.38 -16.81
N HIS A 5 -10.50 5.08 -15.91
CA HIS A 5 -9.91 5.64 -14.70
C HIS A 5 -9.39 4.49 -13.83
N SER A 6 -8.11 4.17 -13.97
CA SER A 6 -7.49 3.03 -13.29
C SER A 6 -7.27 3.37 -11.81
N ARG A 7 -8.33 3.24 -11.02
CA ARG A 7 -8.30 3.34 -9.56
C ARG A 7 -7.33 2.29 -8.99
N ALA A 8 -6.46 2.73 -8.08
CA ALA A 8 -5.58 1.85 -7.33
C ALA A 8 -5.81 2.04 -5.82
N LEU A 9 -5.34 1.08 -5.03
CA LEU A 9 -5.47 1.09 -3.59
C LEU A 9 -4.07 1.00 -2.99
N VAL A 10 -3.72 2.00 -2.18
CA VAL A 10 -2.55 1.94 -1.31
C VAL A 10 -3.02 1.33 0.00
N ALA A 11 -2.39 0.24 0.44
CA ALA A 11 -2.65 -0.36 1.73
C ALA A 11 -1.35 -0.50 2.50
N ILE A 12 -1.35 -0.02 3.73
CA ILE A 12 -0.21 0.00 4.63
C ILE A 12 -0.61 -0.81 5.85
N VAL A 13 0.25 -1.75 6.23
CA VAL A 13 0.00 -2.64 7.36
C VAL A 13 1.15 -2.54 8.33
N GLU A 14 0.82 -2.23 9.58
CA GLU A 14 1.76 -2.31 10.70
C GLU A 14 1.99 -3.78 11.06
N GLN A 15 3.25 -4.19 11.21
CA GLN A 15 3.61 -5.61 11.22
C GLN A 15 3.30 -6.33 12.54
N VAL A 16 3.24 -5.64 13.68
CA VAL A 16 3.06 -6.22 15.01
C VAL A 16 1.58 -6.33 15.36
N THR A 17 0.88 -5.22 15.41
CA THR A 17 -0.56 -5.11 15.74
C THR A 17 -1.47 -5.47 14.57
N LYS A 18 -0.93 -5.58 13.36
CA LYS A 18 -1.69 -5.81 12.11
C LYS A 18 -2.66 -4.66 11.78
N TYR A 19 -2.48 -3.50 12.40
CA TYR A 19 -3.27 -2.31 12.09
C TYR A 19 -3.08 -1.94 10.62
N THR A 20 -4.19 -1.81 9.90
CA THR A 20 -4.19 -1.62 8.45
C THR A 20 -4.90 -0.33 8.09
N VAL A 21 -4.23 0.50 7.32
CA VAL A 21 -4.83 1.72 6.75
C VAL A 21 -4.75 1.64 5.24
N SER A 22 -5.80 2.08 4.55
CA SER A 22 -5.84 2.08 3.10
C SER A 22 -6.42 3.35 2.55
N ALA A 23 -5.94 3.77 1.38
CA ALA A 23 -6.43 4.92 0.65
C ALA A 23 -6.60 4.57 -0.83
N GLN A 24 -7.74 4.97 -1.38
CA GLN A 24 -8.00 4.86 -2.80
C GLN A 24 -7.30 6.01 -3.53
N VAL A 25 -6.52 5.67 -4.56
CA VAL A 25 -5.87 6.63 -5.45
C VAL A 25 -6.49 6.53 -6.85
N ASN A 26 -6.59 7.67 -7.52
CA ASN A 26 -7.21 7.74 -8.85
C ASN A 26 -6.30 7.19 -9.96
N SER A 27 -5.00 7.10 -9.70
CA SER A 27 -4.02 6.54 -10.62
C SER A 27 -2.89 5.83 -9.87
N LYS A 28 -2.15 4.96 -10.56
CA LYS A 28 -0.91 4.32 -10.09
C LYS A 28 0.33 5.20 -10.25
N SER A 29 0.14 6.50 -10.46
CA SER A 29 1.26 7.44 -10.58
C SER A 29 2.04 7.50 -9.27
N THR A 30 3.36 7.50 -9.35
CA THR A 30 4.27 7.63 -8.20
C THR A 30 3.92 8.86 -7.36
N ALA A 31 3.51 9.97 -8.00
CA ALA A 31 3.11 11.20 -7.29
C ALA A 31 1.82 11.02 -6.47
N ASP A 32 0.81 10.37 -7.05
CA ASP A 32 -0.48 10.13 -6.38
C ASP A 32 -0.32 9.16 -5.21
N VAL A 33 0.48 8.09 -5.40
CA VAL A 33 0.79 7.11 -4.35
C VAL A 33 1.57 7.76 -3.21
N THR A 34 2.56 8.61 -3.52
CA THR A 34 3.35 9.34 -2.53
C THR A 34 2.47 10.27 -1.70
N LYS A 35 1.64 11.08 -2.36
CA LYS A 35 0.74 12.01 -1.67
C LYS A 35 -0.27 11.27 -0.78
N ALA A 36 -0.85 10.18 -1.28
CA ALA A 36 -1.77 9.37 -0.50
C ALA A 36 -1.09 8.71 0.70
N THR A 37 0.13 8.19 0.53
CA THR A 37 0.91 7.57 1.61
C THR A 37 1.22 8.56 2.72
N ILE A 38 1.69 9.77 2.36
CA ILE A 38 1.95 10.84 3.34
C ILE A 38 0.65 11.23 4.03
N SER A 39 -0.44 11.45 3.28
CA SER A 39 -1.73 11.85 3.88
C SER A 39 -2.28 10.82 4.88
N VAL A 40 -2.09 9.54 4.60
CA VAL A 40 -2.55 8.44 5.46
C VAL A 40 -1.69 8.28 6.70
N LEU A 41 -0.37 8.46 6.57
CA LEU A 41 0.58 8.25 7.66
C LEU A 41 0.87 9.50 8.47
N ASN A 42 0.52 10.69 7.99
CA ASN A 42 0.75 11.94 8.71
C ASN A 42 0.17 11.97 10.14
N PRO A 43 -1.04 11.42 10.43
CA PRO A 43 -1.55 11.30 11.79
C PRO A 43 -0.72 10.38 12.70
N PHE A 44 0.09 9.51 12.11
CA PHE A 44 0.89 8.49 12.78
C PHE A 44 2.40 8.77 12.68
N LYS A 45 2.81 9.94 12.19
CA LYS A 45 4.22 10.25 11.93
C LYS A 45 5.12 10.07 13.16
N ASP A 46 4.58 10.32 14.36
CA ASP A 46 5.34 10.24 15.62
C ASP A 46 5.55 8.79 16.09
N ILE A 47 4.75 7.84 15.58
CA ILE A 47 4.85 6.40 15.89
C ILE A 47 5.47 5.58 14.74
N VAL A 48 5.46 6.11 13.51
CA VAL A 48 6.00 5.43 12.33
C VAL A 48 7.48 5.78 12.21
N HIS A 49 8.35 4.86 12.63
CA HIS A 49 9.81 5.06 12.53
C HIS A 49 10.41 4.50 11.24
N THR A 50 9.86 3.39 10.73
CA THR A 50 10.38 2.70 9.56
C THR A 50 9.25 2.23 8.67
N ILE A 51 9.42 2.36 7.36
CA ILE A 51 8.46 1.92 6.35
C ILE A 51 9.18 0.95 5.43
N THR A 52 8.61 -0.24 5.21
CA THR A 52 9.12 -1.18 4.21
C THR A 52 8.20 -1.18 3.00
N ALA A 53 8.70 -0.71 1.85
CA ALA A 53 8.00 -0.73 0.57
C ALA A 53 8.47 -1.90 -0.29
N ASP A 54 7.62 -2.30 -1.25
CA ASP A 54 8.05 -3.20 -2.31
C ASP A 54 8.88 -2.46 -3.37
N ASN A 55 9.56 -3.19 -4.25
CA ASN A 55 10.35 -2.61 -5.36
C ASN A 55 9.48 -2.10 -6.52
N GLY A 56 8.23 -1.72 -6.25
CA GLY A 56 7.34 -1.13 -7.23
C GLY A 56 7.83 0.25 -7.66
N LYS A 57 7.70 0.56 -8.97
CA LYS A 57 7.97 1.91 -9.53
C LYS A 57 7.08 3.00 -8.92
N GLU A 58 5.98 2.59 -8.31
CA GLU A 58 5.03 3.45 -7.60
C GLU A 58 5.66 4.10 -6.35
N PHE A 59 6.77 3.55 -5.83
CA PHE A 59 7.49 4.05 -4.65
C PHE A 59 8.83 4.74 -4.98
N SER A 60 9.07 5.11 -6.25
CA SER A 60 10.31 5.79 -6.64
C SER A 60 10.56 7.14 -5.95
N TYR A 61 9.53 7.78 -5.37
CA TYR A 61 9.66 9.03 -4.60
C TYR A 61 9.72 8.78 -3.08
N HIS A 62 10.29 7.65 -2.65
CA HIS A 62 10.44 7.29 -1.25
C HIS A 62 11.20 8.33 -0.41
N GLU A 63 12.10 9.11 -1.01
CA GLU A 63 12.82 10.18 -0.30
C GLU A 63 11.87 11.26 0.20
N GLN A 64 10.84 11.60 -0.59
CA GLN A 64 9.82 12.57 -0.18
C GLN A 64 8.96 12.02 0.97
N ILE A 65 8.66 10.72 0.94
CA ILE A 65 7.93 10.04 2.02
C ILE A 65 8.77 10.07 3.31
N SER A 66 10.05 9.74 3.20
CA SER A 66 11.00 9.73 4.32
C SER A 66 11.11 11.12 4.97
N GLN A 67 11.28 12.16 4.15
CA GLN A 67 11.37 13.54 4.64
C GLN A 67 10.06 14.02 5.29
N ALA A 68 8.91 13.73 4.68
CA ALA A 68 7.62 14.19 5.18
C ALA A 68 7.22 13.51 6.50
N LEU A 69 7.57 12.23 6.67
CA LEU A 69 7.20 11.44 7.84
C LEU A 69 8.32 11.33 8.88
N SER A 70 9.52 11.85 8.58
CA SER A 70 10.72 11.66 9.42
C SER A 70 10.99 10.17 9.73
N ALA A 71 10.71 9.29 8.75
CA ALA A 71 10.74 7.85 8.89
C ALA A 71 11.66 7.21 7.85
N ALA A 72 12.46 6.22 8.24
CA ALA A 72 13.35 5.55 7.30
C ALA A 72 12.56 4.62 6.37
N VAL A 73 12.76 4.76 5.05
CA VAL A 73 12.13 3.89 4.04
C VAL A 73 13.12 2.84 3.58
N TYR A 74 12.72 1.57 3.68
CA TYR A 74 13.47 0.40 3.24
C TYR A 74 12.73 -0.31 2.11
N PHE A 75 13.49 -0.97 1.23
CA PHE A 75 12.95 -1.74 0.12
C PHE A 75 13.13 -3.23 0.34
N ALA A 76 12.08 -4.00 0.06
CA ALA A 76 12.15 -5.45 0.16
C ALA A 76 13.16 -6.02 -0.86
N HIS A 77 14.04 -6.92 -0.42
CA HIS A 77 14.97 -7.57 -1.35
C HIS A 77 14.22 -8.34 -2.45
N PRO A 78 14.64 -8.24 -3.72
CA PRO A 78 14.10 -9.06 -4.78
C PRO A 78 14.41 -10.54 -4.46
N TYR A 79 13.39 -11.40 -4.45
CA TYR A 79 13.50 -12.86 -4.31
C TYR A 79 13.68 -13.49 -2.92
N ASN A 80 13.04 -12.99 -1.86
CA ASN A 80 12.82 -13.78 -0.63
C ASN A 80 11.39 -14.37 -0.55
N SER A 81 10.98 -15.09 -1.58
CA SER A 81 9.62 -15.66 -1.69
C SER A 81 9.30 -16.76 -0.67
N TRP A 82 10.31 -17.47 -0.15
CA TRP A 82 10.19 -18.62 0.76
C TRP A 82 10.09 -18.31 2.27
N LYS A 83 10.38 -17.07 2.72
CA LYS A 83 10.21 -16.66 4.13
C LYS A 83 8.76 -16.34 4.48
N ARG A 84 7.84 -16.46 3.51
CA ARG A 84 6.39 -16.29 3.67
C ARG A 84 5.74 -17.65 3.99
N GLY A 85 6.13 -18.27 5.09
CA GLY A 85 5.47 -19.49 5.58
C GLY A 85 4.01 -19.19 5.97
N LEU A 86 3.07 -19.87 5.30
CA LEU A 86 1.74 -20.33 5.78
C LEU A 86 0.94 -19.47 6.77
N TYR A 87 0.98 -18.14 6.65
CA TYR A 87 -0.01 -17.26 7.28
C TYR A 87 -0.49 -16.26 6.23
N PRO A 88 -1.81 -16.13 5.97
CA PRO A 88 -2.30 -15.17 5.00
C PRO A 88 -1.82 -13.79 5.44
N SER A 89 -1.07 -13.12 4.57
CA SER A 89 -0.69 -11.75 4.87
C SER A 89 -1.97 -10.93 5.08
N PRO A 90 -1.99 -9.99 6.02
CA PRO A 90 -3.13 -9.08 6.21
C PRO A 90 -3.52 -8.37 4.91
N PHE A 91 -2.58 -8.19 3.99
CA PHE A 91 -2.84 -7.71 2.64
C PHE A 91 -3.66 -8.69 1.78
N ASN A 92 -3.41 -10.00 1.88
CA ASN A 92 -4.24 -11.01 1.23
C ASN A 92 -5.66 -11.03 1.83
N LEU A 93 -5.80 -10.88 3.15
CA LEU A 93 -7.12 -10.79 3.80
C LEU A 93 -7.87 -9.53 3.36
N LEU A 94 -7.20 -8.37 3.31
CA LEU A 94 -7.79 -7.12 2.83
C LEU A 94 -8.24 -7.24 1.36
N ARG A 95 -7.43 -7.86 0.50
CA ARG A 95 -7.81 -8.12 -0.90
C ARG A 95 -9.03 -9.03 -1.03
N CYS A 96 -9.13 -10.07 -0.20
CA CYS A 96 -10.30 -10.94 -0.16
C CYS A 96 -11.55 -10.19 0.32
N TRP A 97 -11.42 -9.38 1.38
CA TRP A 97 -12.52 -8.60 1.92
C TRP A 97 -13.02 -7.54 0.93
N LEU A 98 -12.10 -6.83 0.27
CA LEU A 98 -12.44 -5.87 -0.79
C LEU A 98 -13.14 -6.55 -1.98
N ARG A 99 -12.70 -7.76 -2.34
CA ARG A 99 -13.34 -8.57 -3.40
C ARG A 99 -14.73 -9.07 -2.99
N SER A 100 -14.97 -9.37 -1.71
CA SER A 100 -16.30 -9.80 -1.26
C SER A 100 -17.32 -8.66 -1.17
N LEU A 101 -16.88 -7.40 -1.08
CA LEU A 101 -17.76 -6.24 -0.99
C LEU A 101 -18.22 -5.69 -2.34
N THR A 102 -17.57 -6.08 -3.44
CA THR A 102 -18.12 -5.85 -4.78
C THR A 102 -19.13 -6.96 -5.08
N PRO A 103 -20.43 -6.67 -5.24
CA PRO A 103 -21.37 -7.70 -5.66
C PRO A 103 -20.92 -8.24 -7.02
N ILE A 104 -20.80 -9.57 -7.10
CA ILE A 104 -20.64 -10.31 -8.35
C ILE A 104 -21.87 -9.98 -9.18
N THR A 105 -21.74 -9.00 -10.08
CA THR A 105 -22.74 -8.70 -11.08
C THR A 105 -22.56 -9.75 -12.16
N TYR A 106 -23.41 -10.77 -12.14
CA TYR A 106 -23.60 -11.66 -13.28
C TYR A 106 -24.15 -10.81 -14.43
N TYR A 107 -23.44 -10.77 -15.56
CA TYR A 107 -24.10 -10.49 -16.84
C TYR A 107 -24.55 -11.84 -17.42
N SER A 108 -25.79 -11.84 -17.89
CA SER A 108 -26.54 -12.96 -18.49
C SER A 108 -25.81 -13.67 -19.62
#